data_AF-A0A1H2DXQ8-F1
#
_entry.id   AF-A0A1H2DXQ8-F1
#
_cell.length_a   1.000
_cell.length_b   1.000
_cell.length_c   1.000
_cell.angle_alpha   90.00
_cell.angle_beta   90.00
_cell.angle_gamma   90.00
#
_symmetry.space_group_name_H-M   'P 1'
#
loop_
_entity.id
_entity.type
_entity.pdbx_description
1 polymer ?
#
loop_
_entity_poly.entity_id
_entity_poly.type
_entity_poly.pdbx_seq_one_letter_code
_entity_poly.pdbx_strand_id
1 'polypeptide(L)'
;MTTPRSCVGEDARFIVGIHKPDFEVKNLRNHDHIASLGQLEDGTIVDNRVNFPDADLYEPCADIIYEIANPFPFRGTTYINSAWADVKAEHPETIGISKPAPCSLLQNFEKFQANKTTGIKNKKALLDILPHPLTIALAQASTDPEELMLLAKKSCRILFDPDNQSPAGIGYTKDQNDKRIPEIHDHELFEVLVNNRYLPDDYKNALVLKPGVQGNNEITGEYLSEDGKTHVFEYLRRNSYIPWGHFASNMANDAIRYRALDLCDEDMKGIRHLYYQRAFVRVAAGLGICLPDKKACLTQNRLEDLRKALQAKLNQTPAPCLEFDNTLWGWNFGFGYAQSGHRLHASHQMIHQQNAMIPKLVQTDSGQTIPSFSCGDLIKDFIRQYKDATGKGFFKTYLKAIKHNTRTDGKTGNPSSLVLMEDDQVILFVPKAQISEWELQLMPKTACGNIIEADTKMRNSLDKAILTAVKTLESLGAQFVTSIEFSKRFDSKIHDQHMLYSFIPRLPYAPDTFSEAQLRWISGCYPEDFAHACRMTIKNL
;
A
#
# COMPACT_ATOMS: atom_id res chain seq x y z
N MET A 1 -1.76 36.82 -8.92
CA MET A 1 -1.84 35.35 -9.00
C MET A 1 -1.55 34.79 -7.61
N THR A 2 -2.31 33.81 -7.15
CA THR A 2 -2.10 33.19 -5.83
C THR A 2 -0.91 32.24 -5.87
N THR A 3 0.03 32.39 -4.94
CA THR A 3 1.16 31.47 -4.78
C THR A 3 0.63 30.04 -4.54
N PRO A 4 1.10 29.02 -5.27
CA PRO A 4 0.65 27.64 -5.08
C PRO A 4 0.98 27.15 -3.66
N ARG A 5 0.03 26.46 -3.00
CA ARG A 5 0.22 25.88 -1.66
C ARG A 5 1.05 24.59 -1.72
N SER A 6 2.35 24.72 -1.97
CA SER A 6 3.32 23.62 -2.10
C SER A 6 4.53 23.87 -1.20
N CYS A 7 5.16 22.81 -0.67
CA CYS A 7 6.46 22.95 -0.02
C CYS A 7 7.62 23.13 -1.00
N VAL A 8 7.42 23.00 -2.32
CA VAL A 8 8.49 23.23 -3.30
C VAL A 8 8.52 24.72 -3.64
N GLY A 9 9.50 25.43 -3.11
CA GLY A 9 9.76 26.83 -3.42
C GLY A 9 10.29 27.03 -4.84
N GLU A 10 10.07 28.21 -5.40
CA GLU A 10 10.56 28.56 -6.74
C GLU A 10 12.09 28.57 -6.84
N ASP A 11 12.79 28.74 -5.72
CA ASP A 11 14.25 28.65 -5.59
C ASP A 11 14.76 27.20 -5.54
N ALA A 12 13.87 26.23 -5.71
CA ALA A 12 14.13 24.80 -5.59
C ALA A 12 14.59 24.37 -4.20
N ARG A 13 14.03 24.99 -3.15
CA ARG A 13 14.18 24.55 -1.76
C ARG A 13 12.84 24.12 -1.18
N PHE A 14 12.90 23.27 -0.15
CA PHE A 14 11.71 22.94 0.62
C PHE A 14 11.35 24.06 1.59
N ILE A 15 10.08 24.41 1.64
CA ILE A 15 9.48 25.36 2.58
C ILE A 15 8.90 24.55 3.73
N VAL A 16 9.31 24.89 4.96
CA VAL A 16 8.85 24.28 6.20
C VAL A 16 8.36 25.38 7.12
N GLY A 17 7.08 25.32 7.50
CA GLY A 17 6.51 26.17 8.55
C GLY A 17 6.94 25.65 9.92
N ILE A 18 7.22 26.56 10.85
CA ILE A 18 7.63 26.22 12.21
C ILE A 18 6.70 26.93 13.18
N HIS A 19 5.91 26.15 13.91
CA HIS A 19 5.10 26.63 15.00
C HIS A 19 5.88 26.47 16.31
N LYS A 20 5.96 27.55 17.09
CA LYS A 20 6.55 27.56 18.44
C LYS A 20 5.45 28.02 19.40
N PRO A 21 4.57 27.10 19.83
CA PRO A 21 3.36 27.49 20.54
C PRO A 21 3.71 28.04 21.92
N ASP A 22 3.15 29.20 22.20
CA ASP A 22 3.20 29.93 23.47
C ASP A 22 1.80 30.51 23.65
N PHE A 23 1.08 30.07 24.68
CA PHE A 23 -0.32 30.45 24.86
C PHE A 23 -0.81 30.37 26.31
N GLU A 24 -1.81 31.20 26.59
CA GLU A 24 -2.58 31.19 27.83
C GLU A 24 -3.95 30.53 27.58
N VAL A 25 -4.41 29.74 28.55
CA VAL A 25 -5.72 29.11 28.52
C VAL A 25 -6.48 29.52 29.77
N LYS A 26 -7.61 30.20 29.57
CA LYS A 26 -8.52 30.54 30.65
C LYS A 26 -9.18 29.29 31.22
N ASN A 27 -9.11 29.12 32.53
CA ASN A 27 -9.76 28.05 33.24
C ASN A 27 -11.25 28.41 33.44
N LEU A 28 -12.10 27.78 32.61
CA LEU A 28 -13.56 27.99 32.62
C LEU A 28 -14.30 26.89 33.38
N ARG A 29 -13.57 26.09 34.17
CA ARG A 29 -14.11 24.96 34.91
C ARG A 29 -14.84 25.43 36.17
N ASN A 30 -16.03 24.88 36.43
CA ASN A 30 -16.86 25.26 37.59
C ASN A 30 -16.71 24.30 38.79
N HIS A 31 -16.27 23.05 38.58
CA HIS A 31 -16.20 22.04 39.64
C HIS A 31 -14.96 21.15 39.53
N ASP A 32 -14.54 20.63 40.68
CA ASP A 32 -13.39 19.74 40.88
C ASP A 32 -13.91 18.33 41.21
N HIS A 33 -13.64 17.37 40.33
CA HIS A 33 -14.03 15.98 40.51
C HIS A 33 -12.81 15.13 40.92
N ILE A 34 -12.26 15.45 42.10
CA ILE A 34 -11.06 14.78 42.61
C ILE A 34 -11.37 13.32 42.94
N ALA A 35 -10.56 12.41 42.41
CA ALA A 35 -10.69 10.98 42.63
C ALA A 35 -9.31 10.31 42.68
N SER A 36 -9.20 9.23 43.47
CA SER A 36 -8.05 8.33 43.39
C SER A 36 -8.04 7.63 42.03
N LEU A 37 -6.88 7.69 41.37
CA LEU A 37 -6.59 6.97 40.13
C LEU A 37 -6.07 5.56 40.40
N GLY A 38 -5.41 5.36 41.56
CA GLY A 38 -4.84 4.09 41.99
C GLY A 38 -3.86 4.28 43.15
N GLN A 39 -2.97 3.31 43.35
CA GLN A 39 -1.89 3.39 44.33
C GLN A 39 -0.58 2.81 43.76
N LEU A 40 0.55 3.32 44.24
CA LEU A 40 1.87 2.74 44.01
C LEU A 40 2.03 1.43 44.79
N GLU A 41 3.09 0.67 44.49
CA GLU A 41 3.37 -0.61 45.17
C GLU A 41 3.55 -0.47 46.69
N ASP A 42 4.02 0.69 47.15
CA ASP A 42 4.18 1.03 48.57
C ASP A 42 2.85 1.47 49.26
N GLY A 43 1.75 1.49 48.51
CA GLY A 43 0.42 1.91 48.97
C GLY A 43 0.13 3.41 48.85
N THR A 44 1.08 4.21 48.33
CA THR A 44 0.85 5.65 48.11
C THR A 44 -0.24 5.88 47.09
N ILE A 45 -1.29 6.62 47.45
CA ILE A 45 -2.40 6.92 46.54
C ILE A 45 -1.96 7.93 45.47
N VAL A 46 -2.25 7.60 44.22
CA VAL A 46 -2.16 8.50 43.07
C VAL A 46 -3.57 8.99 42.77
N ASP A 47 -3.76 10.30 42.63
CA ASP A 47 -5.04 10.93 42.31
C ASP A 47 -4.90 11.96 41.17
N ASN A 48 -6.03 12.46 40.69
CA ASN A 48 -6.11 13.34 39.53
C ASN A 48 -6.09 14.85 39.89
N ARG A 49 -5.63 15.25 41.09
CA ARG A 49 -5.60 16.68 41.47
C ARG A 49 -4.83 17.55 40.48
N VAL A 50 -3.77 17.03 39.87
CA VAL A 50 -2.98 17.74 38.85
C VAL A 50 -3.80 18.12 37.60
N ASN A 51 -4.90 17.42 37.31
CA ASN A 51 -5.80 17.73 36.20
C ASN A 51 -6.77 18.88 36.50
N PHE A 52 -6.81 19.35 37.75
CA PHE A 52 -7.73 20.35 38.24
C PHE A 52 -6.98 21.56 38.83
N PRO A 53 -6.27 22.34 37.98
CA PRO A 53 -5.58 23.53 38.44
C PRO A 53 -6.59 24.58 38.96
N ASP A 54 -6.18 25.36 39.95
CA ASP A 54 -6.96 26.47 40.52
C ASP A 54 -6.92 27.73 39.64
N ALA A 55 -5.87 27.87 38.81
CA ALA A 55 -5.60 29.06 38.02
C ALA A 55 -5.80 28.82 36.51
N ASP A 56 -5.78 29.91 35.75
CA ASP A 56 -5.54 29.89 34.31
C ASP A 56 -4.19 29.24 34.02
N LEU A 57 -4.09 28.58 32.86
CA LEU A 57 -2.88 27.87 32.46
C LEU A 57 -2.05 28.72 31.51
N TYR A 58 -0.74 28.61 31.65
CA TYR A 58 0.22 29.20 30.73
C TYR A 58 1.16 28.11 30.25
N GLU A 59 1.22 27.91 28.93
CA GLU A 59 2.16 27.02 28.26
C GLU A 59 3.20 27.88 27.52
N PRO A 60 4.36 28.15 28.13
CA PRO A 60 5.38 29.04 27.57
C PRO A 60 6.14 28.42 26.40
N CYS A 61 6.17 27.09 26.29
CA CYS A 61 7.06 26.40 25.37
C CYS A 61 6.56 25.00 25.07
N ALA A 62 5.39 24.90 24.42
CA ALA A 62 4.95 23.62 23.89
C ALA A 62 5.92 23.11 22.82
N ASP A 63 5.80 21.82 22.50
CA ASP A 63 6.58 21.18 21.44
C ASP A 63 6.55 21.98 20.13
N ILE A 64 7.70 22.06 19.46
CA ILE A 64 7.79 22.67 18.13
C ILE A 64 7.04 21.77 17.15
N ILE A 65 6.12 22.36 16.37
CA ILE A 65 5.41 21.66 15.31
C ILE A 65 5.89 22.15 13.96
N TYR A 66 6.43 21.24 13.14
CA TYR A 66 6.76 21.54 11.75
C TYR A 66 5.54 21.28 10.87
N GLU A 67 5.15 22.27 10.07
CA GLU A 67 4.06 22.19 9.10
C GLU A 67 4.63 22.23 7.68
N ILE A 68 4.36 21.18 6.90
CA ILE A 68 4.91 21.04 5.55
C ILE A 68 3.76 20.75 4.58
N ALA A 69 3.42 21.73 3.75
CA ALA A 69 2.47 21.52 2.67
C ALA A 69 2.96 20.40 1.75
N ASN A 70 2.07 19.54 1.24
CA ASN A 70 2.51 18.51 0.30
C ASN A 70 3.06 19.15 -0.99
N PRO A 71 4.10 18.57 -1.65
CA PRO A 71 4.53 19.02 -2.96
C PRO A 71 3.37 19.17 -3.94
N PHE A 72 2.35 18.32 -3.81
CA PHE A 72 1.09 18.36 -4.52
C PHE A 72 -0.07 18.76 -3.56
N PRO A 73 -0.61 19.99 -3.63
CA PRO A 73 -1.54 20.52 -2.64
C PRO A 73 -2.79 19.67 -2.37
N PHE A 74 -3.29 18.95 -3.39
CA PHE A 74 -4.44 18.06 -3.25
C PHE A 74 -4.20 16.88 -2.30
N ARG A 75 -2.96 16.66 -1.87
CA ARG A 75 -2.57 15.65 -0.89
C ARG A 75 -2.43 16.18 0.53
N GLY A 76 -2.73 17.45 0.80
CA GLY A 76 -2.80 17.97 2.17
C GLY A 76 -1.49 18.52 2.74
N THR A 77 -1.32 18.38 4.05
CA THR A 77 -0.22 18.98 4.82
C THR A 77 0.22 18.04 5.94
N THR A 78 1.52 17.89 6.12
CA THR A 78 2.14 17.04 7.15
C THR A 78 2.54 17.88 8.36
N TYR A 79 2.27 17.36 9.55
CA TYR A 79 2.64 17.92 10.84
C TYR A 79 3.61 16.97 11.55
N ILE A 80 4.75 17.48 11.99
CA ILE A 80 5.75 16.71 12.75
C ILE A 80 5.92 17.38 14.11
N ASN A 81 5.67 16.64 15.19
CA ASN A 81 5.97 17.07 16.55
C ASN A 81 7.46 16.79 16.84
N SER A 82 8.22 17.82 17.22
CA SER A 82 9.65 17.71 17.50
C SER A 82 9.97 16.73 18.62
N ALA A 83 9.17 16.65 19.68
CA ALA A 83 9.45 15.78 20.83
C ALA A 83 9.47 14.30 20.43
N TRP A 84 8.60 13.89 19.51
CA TRP A 84 8.59 12.51 19.01
C TRP A 84 9.70 12.28 17.98
N ALA A 85 9.88 13.25 17.08
CA ALA A 85 10.83 13.13 15.98
C ALA A 85 12.28 13.20 16.45
N ASP A 86 12.60 13.99 17.47
CA ASP A 86 13.96 14.11 18.02
C ASP A 86 14.43 12.80 18.66
N VAL A 87 13.56 12.07 19.37
CA VAL A 87 13.88 10.73 19.92
C VAL A 87 14.26 9.76 18.80
N LYS A 88 13.57 9.83 17.66
CA LYS A 88 13.89 9.01 16.47
C LYS A 88 15.12 9.51 15.71
N ALA A 89 15.41 10.81 15.73
CA ALA A 89 16.60 11.37 15.12
C ALA A 89 17.89 10.97 15.87
N GLU A 90 17.82 10.84 17.19
CA GLU A 90 18.92 10.33 18.02
C GLU A 90 19.18 8.83 17.82
N HIS A 91 18.11 8.07 17.57
CA HIS A 91 18.15 6.62 17.40
C HIS A 91 17.41 6.14 16.13
N PRO A 92 17.90 6.48 14.91
CA PRO A 92 17.22 6.11 13.66
C PRO A 92 17.04 4.59 13.46
N GLU A 93 17.88 3.76 14.08
CA GLU A 93 17.78 2.30 14.09
C GLU A 93 16.50 1.78 14.78
N THR A 94 15.85 2.63 15.59
CA THR A 94 14.57 2.31 16.24
C THR A 94 13.36 2.63 15.36
N ILE A 95 13.57 3.17 14.16
CA ILE A 95 12.51 3.35 13.17
C ILE A 95 12.23 1.99 12.56
N GLY A 96 11.20 1.33 13.07
CA GLY A 96 10.80 -0.01 12.69
C GLY A 96 9.71 -0.53 13.61
N ILE A 97 8.92 -1.49 13.14
CA ILE A 97 7.97 -2.24 13.95
C ILE A 97 8.65 -3.54 14.34
N SER A 98 8.66 -3.83 15.64
CA SER A 98 9.21 -5.08 16.14
C SER A 98 8.50 -6.29 15.52
N LYS A 99 9.27 -7.31 15.17
CA LYS A 99 8.70 -8.56 14.68
C LYS A 99 7.78 -9.16 15.76
N PRO A 100 6.59 -9.65 15.40
CA PRO A 100 5.70 -10.29 16.37
C PRO A 100 6.38 -11.53 16.95
N ALA A 101 6.22 -11.73 18.25
CA ALA A 101 6.64 -12.96 18.91
C ALA A 101 5.81 -14.17 18.39
N PRO A 102 6.35 -15.40 18.43
CA PRO A 102 5.57 -16.60 18.16
C PRO A 102 4.29 -16.64 19.01
N CYS A 103 3.17 -16.97 18.38
CA CYS A 103 1.85 -17.00 19.01
C CYS A 103 1.19 -18.37 18.77
N SER A 104 0.88 -19.08 19.84
CA SER A 104 0.16 -20.37 19.80
C SER A 104 -0.67 -20.53 21.07
N LEU A 105 -2.00 -20.62 20.94
CA LEU A 105 -2.86 -20.96 22.07
C LEU A 105 -2.71 -22.45 22.41
N LEU A 106 -2.55 -23.32 21.40
CA LEU A 106 -2.36 -24.77 21.60
C LEU A 106 -1.13 -25.08 22.45
N GLN A 107 0.04 -24.48 22.16
CA GLN A 107 1.26 -24.71 22.94
C GLN A 107 1.09 -24.25 24.40
N ASN A 108 0.43 -23.12 24.62
CA ASN A 108 0.14 -22.64 25.98
C ASN A 108 -0.83 -23.56 26.72
N PHE A 109 -1.82 -24.09 26.01
CA PHE A 109 -2.76 -25.05 26.57
C PHE A 109 -2.10 -26.38 26.94
N GLU A 110 -1.20 -26.91 26.10
CA GLU A 110 -0.43 -28.12 26.41
C GLU A 110 0.45 -27.93 27.65
N LYS A 111 1.16 -26.80 27.75
CA LYS A 111 1.94 -26.43 28.95
C LYS A 111 1.07 -26.35 30.20
N PHE A 112 -0.15 -25.84 30.07
CA PHE A 112 -1.09 -25.75 31.18
C PHE A 112 -1.64 -27.12 31.58
N GLN A 113 -2.02 -27.97 30.62
CA GLN A 113 -2.49 -29.34 30.86
C GLN A 113 -1.45 -30.22 31.54
N ALA A 114 -0.16 -30.05 31.20
CA ALA A 114 0.93 -30.78 31.85
C ALA A 114 0.98 -30.54 33.38
N ASN A 115 0.44 -29.42 33.86
CA ASN A 115 0.51 -29.01 35.25
C ASN A 115 -0.84 -29.05 35.98
N LYS A 116 -1.97 -29.11 35.25
CA LYS A 116 -3.33 -29.03 35.81
C LYS A 116 -4.36 -29.78 34.96
N THR A 117 -5.36 -30.39 35.61
CA THR A 117 -6.53 -30.95 34.91
C THR A 117 -7.45 -29.83 34.45
N THR A 118 -7.76 -29.76 33.14
CA THR A 118 -8.46 -28.61 32.54
C THR A 118 -9.92 -28.84 32.16
N GLY A 119 -10.43 -30.07 32.30
CA GLY A 119 -11.78 -30.46 31.85
C GLY A 119 -12.00 -30.42 30.33
N ILE A 120 -11.06 -29.86 29.56
CA ILE A 120 -11.09 -29.76 28.10
C ILE A 120 -10.45 -31.00 27.50
N LYS A 121 -11.22 -31.74 26.70
CA LYS A 121 -10.87 -33.10 26.23
C LYS A 121 -9.74 -33.14 25.21
N ASN A 122 -9.66 -32.15 24.32
CA ASN A 122 -8.66 -32.08 23.26
C ASN A 122 -8.52 -30.65 22.69
N LYS A 123 -7.52 -30.45 21.83
CA LYS A 123 -7.23 -29.19 21.13
C LYS A 123 -8.43 -28.63 20.36
N LYS A 124 -9.19 -29.49 19.67
CA LYS A 124 -10.38 -29.07 18.93
C LYS A 124 -11.45 -28.50 19.86
N ALA A 125 -11.72 -29.18 20.98
CA ALA A 125 -12.66 -28.70 21.99
C ALA A 125 -12.24 -27.35 22.58
N LEU A 126 -10.94 -27.08 22.73
CA LEU A 126 -10.45 -25.76 23.14
C LEU A 126 -10.80 -24.68 22.11
N LEU A 127 -10.55 -24.94 20.82
CA LEU A 127 -10.86 -23.97 19.77
C LEU A 127 -12.37 -23.77 19.58
N ASP A 128 -13.17 -24.82 19.81
CA ASP A 128 -14.63 -24.77 19.70
C ASP A 128 -15.31 -23.95 20.80
N ILE A 129 -14.68 -23.77 21.96
CA ILE A 129 -15.23 -22.93 23.05
C ILE A 129 -14.87 -21.44 22.91
N LEU A 130 -13.97 -21.07 21.99
CA LEU A 130 -13.57 -19.68 21.83
C LEU A 130 -14.75 -18.87 21.25
N PRO A 131 -15.09 -17.71 21.87
CA PRO A 131 -15.96 -16.74 21.25
C PRO A 131 -15.40 -16.31 19.89
N HIS A 132 -16.29 -16.06 18.93
CA HIS A 132 -15.93 -15.74 17.55
C HIS A 132 -14.85 -14.65 17.40
N PRO A 133 -14.91 -13.50 18.11
CA PRO A 133 -13.85 -12.49 18.04
C PRO A 133 -12.46 -13.02 18.43
N LEU A 134 -12.38 -13.93 19.41
CA LEU A 134 -11.11 -14.54 19.81
C LEU A 134 -10.62 -15.54 18.76
N THR A 135 -11.53 -16.26 18.11
CA THR A 135 -11.19 -17.16 16.98
C THR A 135 -10.61 -16.38 15.81
N ILE A 136 -11.20 -15.21 15.47
CA ILE A 136 -10.67 -14.30 14.45
C ILE A 136 -9.29 -13.77 14.83
N ALA A 137 -9.13 -13.29 16.07
CA ALA A 137 -7.84 -12.79 16.55
C ALA A 137 -6.76 -13.88 16.50
N LEU A 138 -7.11 -15.12 16.88
CA LEU A 138 -6.21 -16.27 16.83
C LEU A 138 -5.84 -16.63 15.39
N ALA A 139 -6.81 -16.67 14.46
CA ALA A 139 -6.56 -16.95 13.05
C ALA A 139 -5.61 -15.94 12.40
N GLN A 140 -5.68 -14.67 12.81
CA GLN A 140 -4.79 -13.63 12.29
C GLN A 140 -3.39 -13.65 12.93
N ALA A 141 -3.32 -13.85 14.25
CA ALA A 141 -2.07 -13.69 15.02
C ALA A 141 -1.25 -14.97 15.14
N SER A 142 -1.89 -16.14 15.02
CA SER A 142 -1.23 -17.43 15.25
C SER A 142 -0.09 -17.66 14.28
N THR A 143 1.00 -18.18 14.81
CA THR A 143 2.17 -18.67 14.07
C THR A 143 2.26 -20.19 14.12
N ASP A 144 1.24 -20.88 14.63
CA ASP A 144 1.20 -22.32 14.81
C ASP A 144 0.45 -23.01 13.64
N PRO A 145 1.13 -23.76 12.77
CA PRO A 145 0.49 -24.43 11.65
C PRO A 145 -0.60 -25.42 12.08
N GLU A 146 -0.45 -26.12 13.21
CA GLU A 146 -1.48 -27.08 13.68
C GLU A 146 -2.77 -26.35 14.04
N GLU A 147 -2.64 -25.24 14.75
CA GLU A 147 -3.75 -24.38 15.12
C GLU A 147 -4.49 -23.84 13.89
N LEU A 148 -3.75 -23.32 12.92
CA LEU A 148 -4.31 -22.80 11.67
C LEU A 148 -5.00 -23.91 10.84
N MET A 149 -4.43 -25.11 10.78
CA MET A 149 -5.06 -26.26 10.13
C MET A 149 -6.37 -26.68 10.82
N LEU A 150 -6.43 -26.63 12.16
CA LEU A 150 -7.65 -26.93 12.91
C LEU A 150 -8.72 -25.85 12.70
N LEU A 151 -8.33 -24.57 12.66
CA LEU A 151 -9.23 -23.47 12.30
C LEU A 151 -9.73 -23.59 10.85
N ALA A 152 -8.91 -24.10 9.91
CA ALA A 152 -9.34 -24.36 8.53
C ALA A 152 -10.45 -25.40 8.47
N LYS A 153 -10.30 -26.48 9.23
CA LYS A 153 -11.31 -27.55 9.35
C LYS A 153 -12.59 -27.07 10.04
N LYS A 154 -12.51 -26.02 10.86
CA LYS A 154 -13.66 -25.37 11.49
C LYS A 154 -14.38 -24.43 10.53
N SER A 155 -13.64 -23.70 9.69
CA SER A 155 -14.21 -22.65 8.83
C SER A 155 -14.84 -23.17 7.54
N CYS A 156 -14.44 -24.34 7.03
CA CYS A 156 -14.96 -24.90 5.78
C CYS A 156 -14.84 -26.42 5.69
N ARG A 157 -15.53 -27.02 4.70
CA ARG A 157 -15.35 -28.44 4.37
C ARG A 157 -14.12 -28.64 3.49
N ILE A 158 -13.12 -29.34 4.01
CA ILE A 158 -11.90 -29.70 3.28
C ILE A 158 -12.01 -31.13 2.75
N LEU A 159 -11.64 -31.33 1.49
CA LEU A 159 -11.47 -32.63 0.87
C LEU A 159 -10.01 -33.04 0.96
N PHE A 160 -9.74 -34.23 1.50
CA PHE A 160 -8.40 -34.78 1.63
C PHE A 160 -8.16 -35.87 0.59
N ASP A 161 -6.93 -35.93 0.08
CA ASP A 161 -6.45 -37.05 -0.72
C ASP A 161 -6.40 -38.31 0.17
N PRO A 162 -7.07 -39.42 -0.22
CA PRO A 162 -7.11 -40.64 0.57
C PRO A 162 -5.73 -41.23 0.89
N ASP A 163 -4.77 -41.09 -0.03
CA ASP A 163 -3.49 -41.81 0.04
C ASP A 163 -2.50 -41.13 0.99
N ASN A 164 -2.47 -39.80 1.00
CA ASN A 164 -1.48 -39.01 1.76
C ASN A 164 -2.09 -38.06 2.80
N GLN A 165 -3.42 -37.99 2.90
CA GLN A 165 -4.14 -37.10 3.83
C GLN A 165 -3.81 -35.60 3.66
N SER A 166 -3.29 -35.19 2.51
CA SER A 166 -3.08 -33.77 2.17
C SER A 166 -4.38 -33.13 1.66
N PRO A 167 -4.57 -31.81 1.84
CA PRO A 167 -5.76 -31.12 1.35
C PRO A 167 -5.78 -31.13 -0.19
N ALA A 168 -6.74 -31.82 -0.78
CA ALA A 168 -6.91 -31.90 -2.23
C ALA A 168 -7.73 -30.72 -2.78
N GLY A 169 -8.70 -30.22 -2.01
CA GLY A 169 -9.56 -29.09 -2.40
C GLY A 169 -10.63 -28.74 -1.36
N ILE A 170 -11.49 -27.79 -1.70
CA ILE A 170 -12.66 -27.41 -0.89
C ILE A 170 -13.93 -28.14 -1.35
N GLY A 171 -14.81 -28.45 -0.41
CA GLY A 171 -16.15 -28.95 -0.68
C GLY A 171 -17.04 -27.89 -1.33
N TYR A 172 -18.01 -28.33 -2.12
CA TYR A 172 -19.03 -27.46 -2.72
C TYR A 172 -20.42 -27.94 -2.35
N THR A 173 -21.33 -26.98 -2.21
CA THR A 173 -22.77 -27.19 -2.08
C THR A 173 -23.51 -26.34 -3.12
N LYS A 174 -24.84 -26.47 -3.17
CA LYS A 174 -25.72 -25.65 -4.01
C LYS A 174 -26.47 -24.66 -3.14
N ASP A 175 -26.54 -23.41 -3.56
CA ASP A 175 -27.38 -22.40 -2.91
C ASP A 175 -28.86 -22.58 -3.30
N GLN A 176 -29.72 -21.69 -2.77
CA GLN A 176 -31.16 -21.68 -3.06
C GLN A 176 -31.53 -21.50 -4.54
N ASN A 177 -30.59 -21.04 -5.38
CA ASN A 177 -30.76 -20.83 -6.82
C ASN A 177 -30.06 -21.92 -7.66
N ASP A 178 -29.73 -23.06 -7.07
CA ASP A 178 -28.96 -24.16 -7.67
C ASP A 178 -27.53 -23.78 -8.09
N LYS A 179 -27.02 -22.62 -7.64
CA LYS A 179 -25.67 -22.16 -7.95
C LYS A 179 -24.68 -22.88 -7.05
N ARG A 180 -23.65 -23.44 -7.68
CA ARG A 180 -22.53 -24.08 -6.98
C ARG A 180 -21.72 -23.04 -6.20
N ILE A 181 -21.58 -23.24 -4.90
CA ILE A 181 -20.79 -22.38 -3.99
C ILE A 181 -19.84 -23.21 -3.13
N PRO A 182 -18.65 -22.69 -2.76
CA PRO A 182 -17.80 -23.34 -1.78
C PRO A 182 -18.53 -23.50 -0.44
N GLU A 183 -18.33 -24.64 0.22
CA GLU A 183 -18.96 -24.95 1.50
C GLU A 183 -18.12 -24.38 2.66
N ILE A 184 -18.32 -23.08 2.90
CA ILE A 184 -17.69 -22.31 3.98
C ILE A 184 -18.73 -22.11 5.09
N HIS A 185 -18.40 -22.54 6.30
CA HIS A 185 -19.28 -22.46 7.47
C HIS A 185 -19.12 -21.13 8.23
N ASP A 186 -17.93 -20.53 8.14
CA ASP A 186 -17.59 -19.26 8.77
C ASP A 186 -16.74 -18.43 7.80
N HIS A 187 -17.38 -17.46 7.14
CA HIS A 187 -16.75 -16.66 6.09
C HIS A 187 -15.68 -15.72 6.62
N GLU A 188 -15.90 -15.11 7.78
CA GLU A 188 -14.93 -14.17 8.36
C GLU A 188 -13.68 -14.91 8.80
N LEU A 189 -13.84 -16.03 9.51
CA LEU A 189 -12.72 -16.87 9.90
C LEU A 189 -11.96 -17.38 8.67
N PHE A 190 -12.68 -17.80 7.63
CA PHE A 190 -12.09 -18.27 6.39
C PHE A 190 -11.25 -17.18 5.70
N GLU A 191 -11.79 -15.98 5.50
CA GLU A 191 -11.06 -14.87 4.83
C GLU A 191 -9.78 -14.50 5.58
N VAL A 192 -9.83 -14.47 6.92
CA VAL A 192 -8.66 -14.16 7.76
C VAL A 192 -7.62 -15.27 7.69
N LEU A 193 -8.06 -16.51 7.86
CA LEU A 193 -7.19 -17.67 7.95
C LEU A 193 -6.40 -17.91 6.67
N VAL A 194 -7.06 -17.86 5.51
CA VAL A 194 -6.39 -18.15 4.22
C VAL A 194 -5.36 -17.07 3.84
N ASN A 195 -5.38 -15.92 4.52
CA ASN A 195 -4.38 -14.86 4.38
C ASN A 195 -3.26 -14.94 5.43
N ASN A 196 -3.35 -15.83 6.42
CA ASN A 196 -2.27 -16.04 7.38
C ASN A 196 -1.09 -16.77 6.70
N ARG A 197 0.08 -16.12 6.69
CA ARG A 197 1.30 -16.65 6.05
C ARG A 197 1.80 -17.98 6.66
N TYR A 198 1.45 -18.28 7.91
CA TYR A 198 1.84 -19.50 8.60
C TYR A 198 0.88 -20.68 8.32
N LEU A 199 -0.25 -20.45 7.63
CA LEU A 199 -1.05 -21.55 7.12
C LEU A 199 -0.20 -22.33 6.09
N PRO A 200 -0.14 -23.67 6.17
CA PRO A 200 0.61 -24.46 5.19
C PRO A 200 0.19 -24.18 3.73
N ASP A 201 1.16 -24.22 2.83
CA ASP A 201 0.97 -23.83 1.42
C ASP A 201 0.04 -24.78 0.65
N ASP A 202 0.02 -26.06 1.00
CA ASP A 202 -0.94 -27.04 0.50
C ASP A 202 -2.39 -26.68 0.88
N TYR A 203 -2.62 -26.19 2.11
CA TYR A 203 -3.91 -25.65 2.54
C TYR A 203 -4.27 -24.37 1.77
N LYS A 204 -3.36 -23.38 1.68
CA LYS A 204 -3.60 -22.16 0.90
C LYS A 204 -3.94 -22.49 -0.55
N ASN A 205 -3.19 -23.40 -1.17
CA ASN A 205 -3.40 -23.85 -2.55
C ASN A 205 -4.80 -24.47 -2.72
N ALA A 206 -5.14 -25.45 -1.87
CA ALA A 206 -6.42 -26.15 -1.93
C ALA A 206 -7.64 -25.27 -1.64
N LEU A 207 -7.50 -24.30 -0.73
CA LEU A 207 -8.61 -23.51 -0.21
C LEU A 207 -8.81 -22.17 -0.92
N VAL A 208 -7.78 -21.55 -1.47
CA VAL A 208 -7.92 -20.19 -2.01
C VAL A 208 -7.11 -19.89 -3.27
N LEU A 209 -5.95 -20.52 -3.50
CA LEU A 209 -5.08 -20.12 -4.62
C LEU A 209 -5.37 -20.85 -5.94
N LYS A 210 -5.85 -22.11 -5.90
CA LYS A 210 -6.19 -22.83 -7.13
C LYS A 210 -7.22 -22.03 -7.95
N PRO A 211 -6.96 -21.76 -9.24
CA PRO A 211 -7.90 -21.05 -10.11
C PRO A 211 -9.31 -21.66 -10.07
N GLY A 212 -10.32 -20.81 -9.93
CA GLY A 212 -11.73 -21.21 -9.82
C GLY A 212 -12.26 -21.30 -8.39
N VAL A 213 -11.41 -21.47 -7.36
CA VAL A 213 -11.88 -21.56 -5.97
C VAL A 213 -12.47 -20.22 -5.49
N GLN A 214 -11.83 -19.10 -5.84
CA GLN A 214 -12.33 -17.74 -5.55
C GLN A 214 -13.38 -17.23 -6.55
N GLY A 215 -14.02 -18.14 -7.28
CA GLY A 215 -15.06 -17.84 -8.27
C GLY A 215 -14.55 -17.83 -9.71
N ASN A 216 -15.44 -17.40 -10.62
CA ASN A 216 -15.31 -17.60 -12.06
C ASN A 216 -14.51 -16.50 -12.78
N ASN A 217 -13.46 -15.96 -12.13
CA ASN A 217 -12.63 -14.94 -12.79
C ASN A 217 -11.72 -15.62 -13.81
N GLU A 218 -11.83 -15.24 -15.08
CA GLU A 218 -11.06 -15.84 -16.15
C GLU A 218 -9.58 -15.40 -16.09
N ILE A 219 -8.66 -16.32 -16.36
CA ILE A 219 -7.25 -15.99 -16.59
C ILE A 219 -7.10 -15.48 -18.03
N THR A 220 -6.67 -14.23 -18.20
CA THR A 220 -6.58 -13.54 -19.48
C THR A 220 -5.15 -13.22 -19.91
N GLY A 221 -4.18 -13.51 -19.06
CA GLY A 221 -2.75 -13.36 -19.31
C GLY A 221 -1.94 -14.26 -18.39
N GLU A 222 -0.75 -14.65 -18.84
CA GLU A 222 0.15 -15.57 -18.16
C GLU A 222 1.58 -15.14 -18.43
N TYR A 223 2.41 -15.14 -17.39
CA TYR A 223 3.86 -14.99 -17.49
C TYR A 223 4.51 -16.15 -16.76
N LEU A 224 5.38 -16.88 -17.48
CA LEU A 224 6.19 -17.97 -16.93
C LEU A 224 7.64 -17.68 -17.28
N SER A 225 8.51 -17.62 -16.26
CA SER A 225 9.96 -17.47 -16.50
C SER A 225 10.52 -18.73 -17.15
N GLU A 226 11.65 -18.58 -17.85
CA GLU A 226 12.31 -19.70 -18.54
C GLU A 226 12.69 -20.85 -17.60
N ASP A 227 13.02 -20.54 -16.33
CA ASP A 227 13.36 -21.52 -15.30
C ASP A 227 12.14 -22.08 -14.54
N GLY A 228 10.93 -21.61 -14.87
CA GLY A 228 9.67 -22.04 -14.26
C GLY A 228 9.45 -21.61 -12.81
N LYS A 229 10.35 -20.82 -12.20
CA LYS A 229 10.23 -20.42 -10.79
C LYS A 229 9.30 -19.24 -10.55
N THR A 230 9.18 -18.37 -11.55
CA THR A 230 8.24 -17.26 -11.55
C THR A 230 7.07 -17.64 -12.45
N HIS A 231 5.88 -17.65 -11.88
CA HIS A 231 4.66 -17.91 -12.61
C HIS A 231 3.58 -16.94 -12.13
N VAL A 232 2.96 -16.21 -13.05
CA VAL A 232 2.00 -15.13 -12.76
C VAL A 232 0.79 -15.27 -13.67
N PHE A 233 -0.40 -15.19 -13.08
CA PHE A 233 -1.66 -15.10 -13.82
C PHE A 233 -2.25 -13.70 -13.72
N GLU A 234 -2.84 -13.23 -14.82
CA GLU A 234 -3.71 -12.07 -14.85
C GLU A 234 -5.17 -12.52 -14.90
N TYR A 235 -5.94 -12.14 -13.88
CA TYR A 235 -7.37 -12.44 -13.76
C TYR A 235 -8.23 -11.26 -14.17
N LEU A 236 -9.29 -11.51 -14.95
CA LEU A 236 -10.35 -10.52 -15.20
C LEU A 236 -11.38 -10.56 -14.08
N ARG A 237 -11.51 -9.45 -13.33
CA ARG A 237 -12.44 -9.28 -12.22
C ARG A 237 -13.71 -8.59 -12.71
N ARG A 238 -14.80 -9.35 -12.86
CA ARG A 238 -16.10 -8.82 -13.33
C ARG A 238 -16.94 -8.18 -12.23
N ASN A 239 -16.78 -8.63 -10.98
CA ASN A 239 -17.51 -8.09 -9.83
C ASN A 239 -16.66 -7.03 -9.13
N SER A 240 -16.52 -5.86 -9.76
CA SER A 240 -15.63 -4.79 -9.31
C SER A 240 -16.28 -3.43 -9.47
N TYR A 241 -16.00 -2.52 -8.52
CA TYR A 241 -16.35 -1.10 -8.66
C TYR A 241 -15.45 -0.36 -9.66
N ILE A 242 -14.25 -0.91 -9.95
CA ILE A 242 -13.34 -0.38 -10.98
C ILE A 242 -13.92 -0.75 -12.36
N PRO A 243 -14.39 0.24 -13.15
CA PRO A 243 -15.09 -0.02 -14.41
C PRO A 243 -14.12 -0.35 -15.56
N TRP A 244 -14.69 -0.71 -16.72
CA TRP A 244 -13.98 -0.87 -18.00
C TRP A 244 -12.89 -1.94 -18.07
N GLY A 245 -12.99 -2.96 -17.21
CA GLY A 245 -12.12 -4.13 -17.18
C GLY A 245 -11.06 -4.01 -16.09
N HIS A 246 -11.41 -4.51 -14.90
CA HIS A 246 -10.48 -4.65 -13.78
C HIS A 246 -9.68 -5.94 -13.95
N PHE A 247 -8.37 -5.81 -14.13
CA PHE A 247 -7.42 -6.92 -14.20
C PHE A 247 -6.59 -6.98 -12.93
N ALA A 248 -6.36 -8.19 -12.43
CA ALA A 248 -5.51 -8.43 -11.27
C ALA A 248 -4.40 -9.43 -11.60
N SER A 249 -3.14 -8.98 -11.55
CA SER A 249 -1.99 -9.83 -11.80
C SER A 249 -1.41 -10.30 -10.47
N ASN A 250 -1.43 -11.62 -10.24
CA ASN A 250 -0.99 -12.24 -9.01
C ASN A 250 -0.11 -13.46 -9.33
N MET A 251 0.76 -13.81 -8.38
CA MET A 251 1.50 -15.06 -8.46
C MET A 251 0.55 -16.24 -8.66
N ALA A 252 0.92 -17.15 -9.56
CA ALA A 252 0.19 -18.38 -9.80
C ALA A 252 0.24 -19.29 -8.57
N ASN A 253 -0.67 -20.26 -8.51
CA ASN A 253 -0.88 -21.09 -7.33
C ASN A 253 0.26 -22.08 -7.05
N ASP A 254 1.16 -22.29 -8.01
CA ASP A 254 2.41 -23.06 -7.91
C ASP A 254 3.64 -22.21 -7.54
N ALA A 255 3.51 -20.88 -7.49
CA ALA A 255 4.56 -19.92 -7.16
C ALA A 255 4.16 -19.01 -5.99
N ILE A 256 3.76 -19.62 -4.86
CA ILE A 256 3.13 -18.92 -3.73
C ILE A 256 4.08 -17.90 -3.08
N ARG A 257 3.58 -16.67 -2.86
CA ARG A 257 4.26 -15.56 -2.15
C ARG A 257 3.26 -14.87 -1.24
N TYR A 258 3.53 -14.83 0.07
CA TYR A 258 2.67 -14.14 1.05
C TYR A 258 3.36 -12.93 1.68
N ARG A 259 4.60 -12.67 1.28
CA ARG A 259 5.42 -11.55 1.74
C ARG A 259 6.01 -10.84 0.53
N ALA A 260 6.15 -9.53 0.61
CA ALA A 260 6.87 -8.75 -0.39
C ALA A 260 8.36 -9.13 -0.40
N LEU A 261 8.92 -9.51 0.74
CA LEU A 261 10.29 -10.01 0.89
C LEU A 261 10.54 -11.32 0.14
N ASP A 262 9.51 -12.14 -0.08
CA ASP A 262 9.62 -13.38 -0.83
C ASP A 262 9.61 -13.15 -2.36
N LEU A 263 9.21 -11.95 -2.83
CA LEU A 263 9.22 -11.61 -4.25
C LEU A 263 10.64 -11.41 -4.76
N CYS A 264 10.97 -11.91 -5.95
CA CYS A 264 12.23 -11.63 -6.62
C CYS A 264 12.08 -10.61 -7.76
N ASP A 265 13.21 -10.19 -8.34
CA ASP A 265 13.20 -9.29 -9.51
C ASP A 265 12.39 -9.87 -10.67
N GLU A 266 12.46 -11.19 -10.87
CA GLU A 266 11.73 -11.87 -11.94
C GLU A 266 10.21 -11.91 -11.67
N ASP A 267 9.80 -12.14 -10.42
CA ASP A 267 8.40 -12.02 -9.99
C ASP A 267 7.84 -10.63 -10.33
N MET A 268 8.59 -9.57 -9.98
CA MET A 268 8.19 -8.20 -10.25
C MET A 268 8.10 -7.91 -11.76
N LYS A 269 9.07 -8.39 -12.55
CA LYS A 269 9.02 -8.29 -14.01
C LYS A 269 7.78 -8.98 -14.57
N GLY A 270 7.49 -10.20 -14.15
CA GLY A 270 6.34 -10.97 -14.64
C GLY A 270 5.01 -10.26 -14.35
N ILE A 271 4.85 -9.74 -13.13
CA ILE A 271 3.63 -9.03 -12.75
C ILE A 271 3.47 -7.72 -13.55
N ARG A 272 4.54 -6.95 -13.71
CA ARG A 272 4.51 -5.67 -14.45
C ARG A 272 4.41 -5.89 -15.95
N HIS A 273 4.99 -6.96 -16.46
CA HIS A 273 4.87 -7.35 -17.86
C HIS A 273 3.41 -7.52 -18.27
N LEU A 274 2.60 -8.21 -17.47
CA LEU A 274 1.18 -8.40 -17.75
C LEU A 274 0.41 -7.07 -17.77
N TYR A 275 0.72 -6.14 -16.85
CA TYR A 275 0.18 -4.78 -16.88
C TYR A 275 0.52 -4.04 -18.18
N TYR A 276 1.80 -4.02 -18.57
CA TYR A 276 2.24 -3.36 -19.80
C TYR A 276 1.59 -3.99 -21.05
N GLN A 277 1.60 -5.32 -21.12
CA GLN A 277 0.96 -6.07 -22.21
C GLN A 277 -0.51 -5.71 -22.36
N ARG A 278 -1.26 -5.74 -21.24
CA ARG A 278 -2.69 -5.45 -21.23
C ARG A 278 -2.98 -4.05 -21.74
N ALA A 279 -2.28 -3.05 -21.20
CA ALA A 279 -2.45 -1.67 -21.60
C ALA A 279 -2.08 -1.45 -23.08
N PHE A 280 -0.92 -1.94 -23.53
CA PHE A 280 -0.44 -1.73 -24.90
C PHE A 280 -1.35 -2.41 -25.93
N VAL A 281 -1.79 -3.64 -25.68
CA VAL A 281 -2.73 -4.34 -26.57
C VAL A 281 -4.08 -3.63 -26.64
N ARG A 282 -4.59 -3.11 -25.52
CA ARG A 282 -5.87 -2.37 -25.50
C ARG A 282 -5.79 -1.08 -26.30
N VAL A 283 -4.72 -0.30 -26.15
CA VAL A 283 -4.53 0.94 -26.92
C VAL A 283 -4.26 0.62 -28.41
N ALA A 284 -3.47 -0.41 -28.69
CA ALA A 284 -3.18 -0.86 -30.05
C ALA A 284 -4.45 -1.25 -30.81
N ALA A 285 -5.36 -1.97 -30.14
CA ALA A 285 -6.65 -2.35 -30.69
C ALA A 285 -7.48 -1.11 -31.07
N GLY A 286 -7.55 -0.12 -30.18
CA GLY A 286 -8.26 1.14 -30.44
C GLY A 286 -7.66 1.97 -31.58
N LEU A 287 -6.37 1.81 -31.85
CA LEU A 287 -5.65 2.49 -32.94
C LEU A 287 -5.58 1.67 -34.24
N GLY A 288 -6.19 0.48 -34.28
CA GLY A 288 -6.13 -0.41 -35.44
C GLY A 288 -4.72 -0.93 -35.77
N ILE A 289 -3.83 -1.00 -34.77
CA ILE A 289 -2.51 -1.63 -34.91
C ILE A 289 -2.70 -3.15 -34.86
N CYS A 290 -2.01 -3.87 -35.74
CA CYS A 290 -2.07 -5.33 -35.77
C CYS A 290 -1.69 -5.93 -34.40
N LEU A 291 -2.57 -6.78 -33.88
CA LEU A 291 -2.43 -7.40 -32.58
C LEU A 291 -1.70 -8.74 -32.68
N PRO A 292 -1.05 -9.20 -31.59
CA PRO A 292 -0.50 -10.55 -31.54
C PRO A 292 -1.58 -11.63 -31.69
N ASP A 293 -1.13 -12.84 -32.01
CA ASP A 293 -1.99 -14.02 -32.08
C ASP A 293 -2.64 -14.33 -30.73
N LYS A 294 -3.78 -15.04 -30.78
CA LYS A 294 -4.47 -15.50 -29.57
C LYS A 294 -3.57 -16.45 -28.77
N LYS A 295 -3.64 -16.35 -27.44
CA LYS A 295 -2.87 -17.18 -26.49
C LYS A 295 -1.35 -17.08 -26.66
N ALA A 296 -0.85 -15.94 -27.13
CA ALA A 296 0.57 -15.63 -27.18
C ALA A 296 0.90 -14.52 -26.18
N CYS A 297 1.66 -14.86 -25.13
CA CYS A 297 2.29 -13.84 -24.29
C CYS A 297 3.37 -13.11 -25.11
N LEU A 298 3.39 -11.78 -25.06
CA LEU A 298 4.36 -10.97 -25.79
C LEU A 298 5.74 -11.15 -25.18
N THR A 299 6.75 -11.39 -26.00
CA THR A 299 8.13 -11.26 -25.51
C THR A 299 8.46 -9.80 -25.23
N GLN A 300 9.49 -9.54 -24.42
CA GLN A 300 9.93 -8.18 -24.10
C GLN A 300 10.22 -7.34 -25.35
N ASN A 301 10.83 -7.95 -26.38
CA ASN A 301 11.11 -7.29 -27.65
C ASN A 301 9.82 -6.94 -28.40
N ARG A 302 8.84 -7.86 -28.46
CA ARG A 302 7.56 -7.61 -29.13
C ARG A 302 6.71 -6.57 -28.40
N LEU A 303 6.77 -6.55 -27.07
CA LEU A 303 6.13 -5.52 -26.25
C LEU A 303 6.74 -4.13 -26.53
N GLU A 304 8.06 -4.06 -26.69
CA GLU A 304 8.78 -2.83 -27.01
C GLU A 304 8.52 -2.36 -28.45
N ASP A 305 8.43 -3.28 -29.42
CA ASP A 305 8.02 -2.96 -30.79
C ASP A 305 6.60 -2.38 -30.82
N LEU A 306 5.67 -2.99 -30.09
CA LEU A 306 4.29 -2.51 -29.98
C LEU A 306 4.25 -1.11 -29.37
N ARG A 307 5.02 -0.86 -28.30
CA ARG A 307 5.13 0.47 -27.69
C ARG A 307 5.63 1.52 -28.67
N LYS A 308 6.67 1.21 -29.46
CA LYS A 308 7.19 2.13 -30.49
C LYS A 308 6.14 2.43 -31.56
N ALA A 309 5.38 1.42 -32.00
CA ALA A 309 4.28 1.59 -32.94
C ALA A 309 3.16 2.47 -32.37
N LEU A 310 2.82 2.31 -31.09
CA LEU A 310 1.87 3.16 -30.37
C LEU A 310 2.35 4.61 -30.35
N GLN A 311 3.60 4.87 -29.94
CA GLN A 311 4.17 6.22 -29.93
C GLN A 311 4.16 6.85 -31.32
N ALA A 312 4.55 6.10 -32.36
CA ALA A 312 4.53 6.59 -33.73
C ALA A 312 3.12 7.00 -34.17
N LYS A 313 2.09 6.22 -33.81
CA LYS A 313 0.68 6.54 -34.09
C LYS A 313 0.17 7.74 -33.31
N LEU A 314 0.45 7.83 -32.02
CA LEU A 314 0.01 8.94 -31.15
C LEU A 314 0.66 10.28 -31.52
N ASN A 315 1.84 10.24 -32.15
CA ASN A 315 2.56 11.42 -32.63
C ASN A 315 2.16 11.87 -34.06
N GLN A 316 1.23 11.18 -34.73
CA GLN A 316 0.74 11.60 -36.05
C GLN A 316 -0.01 12.94 -35.95
N THR A 317 -0.07 13.67 -37.07
CA THR A 317 -0.85 14.90 -37.21
C THR A 317 -1.86 14.73 -38.36
N PRO A 318 -3.17 14.78 -38.09
CA PRO A 318 -3.80 14.92 -36.77
C PRO A 318 -3.57 13.70 -35.87
N ALA A 319 -3.51 13.92 -34.55
CA ALA A 319 -3.37 12.83 -33.60
C ALA A 319 -4.68 12.00 -33.57
N PRO A 320 -4.59 10.67 -33.44
CA PRO A 320 -5.77 9.82 -33.36
C PRO A 320 -6.57 10.10 -32.08
N CYS A 321 -7.90 9.95 -32.15
CA CYS A 321 -8.75 10.00 -30.96
C CYS A 321 -8.66 8.67 -30.20
N LEU A 322 -8.46 8.74 -28.88
CA LEU A 322 -8.48 7.58 -28.00
C LEU A 322 -9.78 7.54 -27.21
N GLU A 323 -10.46 6.39 -27.25
CA GLU A 323 -11.57 6.11 -26.32
C GLU A 323 -11.03 5.92 -24.90
N PHE A 324 -9.93 5.16 -24.75
CA PHE A 324 -9.21 4.94 -23.51
C PHE A 324 -7.84 5.60 -23.59
N ASP A 325 -7.64 6.65 -22.79
CA ASP A 325 -6.46 7.50 -22.86
C ASP A 325 -5.65 7.50 -21.54
N ASN A 326 -6.01 6.68 -20.56
CA ASN A 326 -5.19 6.52 -19.37
C ASN A 326 -5.31 5.13 -18.73
N THR A 327 -4.48 4.87 -17.73
CA THR A 327 -4.51 3.68 -16.88
C THR A 327 -4.80 4.04 -15.42
N LEU A 328 -5.51 3.14 -14.75
CA LEU A 328 -5.48 2.99 -13.30
C LEU A 328 -4.53 1.83 -13.00
N TRP A 329 -3.58 2.03 -12.09
CA TRP A 329 -2.78 0.95 -11.53
C TRP A 329 -2.60 1.17 -10.03
N GLY A 330 -2.70 0.09 -9.26
CA GLY A 330 -2.41 0.09 -7.84
C GLY A 330 -2.00 -1.28 -7.33
N TRP A 331 -1.40 -1.29 -6.14
CA TRP A 331 -1.02 -2.53 -5.46
C TRP A 331 -1.31 -2.42 -3.97
N ASN A 332 -2.13 -3.33 -3.46
CA ASN A 332 -2.29 -3.54 -2.03
C ASN A 332 -1.45 -4.75 -1.58
N PHE A 333 -0.50 -4.51 -0.69
CA PHE A 333 0.25 -5.54 0.02
C PHE A 333 -0.26 -5.66 1.46
N GLY A 334 -0.55 -6.87 1.90
CA GLY A 334 -1.07 -7.20 3.22
C GLY A 334 -2.59 -7.32 3.28
N PHE A 335 -3.06 -8.18 4.18
CA PHE A 335 -4.46 -8.37 4.53
C PHE A 335 -4.63 -8.19 6.05
N GLY A 336 -5.62 -7.41 6.47
CA GLY A 336 -5.89 -7.17 7.88
C GLY A 336 -7.39 -7.08 8.18
N TYR A 337 -7.79 -7.73 9.27
CA TYR A 337 -9.17 -7.76 9.74
C TYR A 337 -9.18 -7.64 11.26
N ALA A 338 -9.93 -6.66 11.78
CA ALA A 338 -10.11 -6.53 13.21
C ALA A 338 -11.11 -7.56 13.71
N GLN A 339 -10.87 -8.09 14.91
CA GLN A 339 -11.81 -8.96 15.64
C GLN A 339 -13.18 -8.31 15.90
N SER A 340 -13.30 -6.99 15.73
CA SER A 340 -14.55 -6.23 15.77
C SER A 340 -15.34 -6.26 14.45
N GLY A 341 -14.86 -6.95 13.42
CA GLY A 341 -15.51 -7.07 12.12
C GLY A 341 -15.04 -6.06 11.06
N HIS A 342 -14.07 -5.20 11.38
CA HIS A 342 -13.62 -4.13 10.48
C HIS A 342 -12.49 -4.61 9.59
N ARG A 343 -12.60 -4.37 8.28
CA ARG A 343 -11.47 -4.51 7.36
C ARG A 343 -10.47 -3.38 7.56
N LEU A 344 -9.20 -3.73 7.65
CA LEU A 344 -8.12 -2.77 7.92
C LEU A 344 -7.35 -2.36 6.66
N HIS A 345 -7.53 -3.10 5.56
CA HIS A 345 -6.87 -2.85 4.30
C HIS A 345 -7.76 -3.22 3.11
N ALA A 346 -7.54 -2.58 1.95
CA ALA A 346 -8.37 -2.76 0.76
C ALA A 346 -8.13 -4.09 0.01
N SER A 347 -7.18 -4.91 0.48
CA SER A 347 -6.87 -6.17 -0.16
C SER A 347 -7.75 -7.33 0.31
N HIS A 348 -8.07 -8.24 -0.61
CA HIS A 348 -8.68 -9.55 -0.31
C HIS A 348 -7.64 -10.68 -0.25
N GLN A 349 -6.39 -10.40 -0.62
CA GLN A 349 -5.25 -11.32 -0.66
C GLN A 349 -3.98 -10.63 -0.16
N MET A 350 -2.99 -11.37 0.31
CA MET A 350 -1.73 -10.77 0.77
C MET A 350 -0.99 -9.94 -0.30
N ILE A 351 -1.07 -10.32 -1.57
CA ILE A 351 -0.49 -9.57 -2.68
C ILE A 351 -1.59 -9.38 -3.72
N HIS A 352 -1.93 -8.13 -4.02
CA HIS A 352 -3.02 -7.83 -4.95
C HIS A 352 -2.68 -6.61 -5.79
N GLN A 353 -2.22 -6.86 -7.02
CA GLN A 353 -2.04 -5.79 -8.01
C GLN A 353 -3.29 -5.67 -8.87
N GLN A 354 -3.67 -4.44 -9.18
CA GLN A 354 -4.90 -4.13 -9.89
C GLN A 354 -4.63 -3.10 -10.97
N ASN A 355 -5.22 -3.28 -12.15
CA ASN A 355 -5.20 -2.27 -13.19
C ASN A 355 -6.49 -2.25 -14.01
N ALA A 356 -6.74 -1.11 -14.65
CA ALA A 356 -7.83 -0.92 -15.59
C ALA A 356 -7.49 0.20 -16.59
N MET A 357 -8.19 0.23 -17.72
CA MET A 357 -8.15 1.35 -18.64
C MET A 357 -9.17 2.41 -18.22
N ILE A 358 -8.81 3.68 -18.28
CA ILE A 358 -9.69 4.80 -18.01
C ILE A 358 -10.13 5.42 -19.34
N PRO A 359 -11.44 5.51 -19.63
CA PRO A 359 -11.92 6.15 -20.85
C PRO A 359 -11.67 7.65 -20.78
N LYS A 360 -11.58 8.35 -21.91
CA LYS A 360 -11.41 9.81 -21.92
C LYS A 360 -12.62 10.53 -21.35
N LEU A 361 -13.81 10.08 -21.75
CA LEU A 361 -15.11 10.65 -21.41
C LEU A 361 -16.03 9.56 -20.85
N VAL A 362 -16.95 9.95 -19.97
CA VAL A 362 -18.07 9.13 -19.53
C VAL A 362 -19.38 9.85 -19.81
N GLN A 363 -20.42 9.09 -20.14
CA GLN A 363 -21.77 9.63 -20.35
C GLN A 363 -22.48 9.80 -19.00
N THR A 364 -23.14 10.93 -18.84
CA THR A 364 -24.03 11.22 -17.71
C THR A 364 -25.45 10.77 -18.03
N ASP A 365 -26.30 10.63 -17.00
CA ASP A 365 -27.72 10.28 -17.17
C ASP A 365 -28.49 11.30 -18.03
N SER A 366 -28.00 12.54 -18.12
CA SER A 366 -28.56 13.58 -18.98
C SER A 366 -28.20 13.45 -20.47
N GLY A 367 -27.34 12.48 -20.83
CA GLY A 367 -26.81 12.31 -22.19
C GLY A 367 -25.57 13.16 -22.51
N GLN A 368 -25.18 14.07 -21.62
CA GLN A 368 -23.92 14.83 -21.76
C GLN A 368 -22.71 13.93 -21.48
N THR A 369 -21.55 14.26 -22.06
CA THR A 369 -20.27 13.63 -21.74
C THR A 369 -19.42 14.52 -20.85
N ILE A 370 -18.74 13.92 -19.86
CA ILE A 370 -17.80 14.60 -18.97
C ILE A 370 -16.45 13.89 -18.99
N PRO A 371 -15.33 14.59 -18.73
CA PRO A 371 -14.04 13.94 -18.51
C PRO A 371 -14.13 12.90 -17.40
N SER A 372 -13.61 11.71 -17.64
CA SER A 372 -13.46 10.72 -16.59
C SER A 372 -12.47 11.19 -15.53
N PHE A 373 -12.63 10.75 -14.29
CA PHE A 373 -11.64 11.00 -13.26
C PHE A 373 -10.42 10.09 -13.43
N SER A 374 -9.23 10.68 -13.39
CA SER A 374 -7.97 9.98 -13.19
C SER A 374 -7.09 10.79 -12.24
N CYS A 375 -6.53 10.15 -11.22
CA CYS A 375 -5.74 10.84 -10.20
C CYS A 375 -4.51 11.57 -10.76
N GLY A 376 -3.94 11.12 -11.89
CA GLY A 376 -2.86 11.82 -12.58
C GLY A 376 -3.25 13.16 -13.20
N ASP A 377 -4.56 13.43 -13.39
CA ASP A 377 -5.03 14.76 -13.80
C ASP A 377 -4.84 15.81 -12.70
N LEU A 378 -4.82 15.40 -11.42
CA LEU A 378 -4.55 16.32 -10.30
C LEU A 378 -3.11 16.84 -10.35
N ILE A 379 -2.15 16.00 -10.77
CA ILE A 379 -0.77 16.44 -11.03
C ILE A 379 -0.75 17.42 -12.19
N LYS A 380 -1.40 17.08 -13.31
CA LYS A 380 -1.50 17.93 -14.50
C LYS A 380 -1.99 19.34 -14.15
N ASP A 381 -3.10 19.43 -13.41
CA ASP A 381 -3.72 20.71 -13.09
C ASP A 381 -2.81 21.55 -12.19
N PHE A 382 -2.16 20.90 -11.22
CA PHE A 382 -1.23 21.58 -10.33
C PHE A 382 0.05 22.07 -11.04
N ILE A 383 0.69 21.27 -11.88
CA ILE A 383 1.93 21.71 -12.54
C ILE A 383 1.71 22.90 -13.47
N ARG A 384 0.51 23.02 -14.08
CA ARG A 384 0.11 24.20 -14.85
C ARG A 384 0.00 25.42 -13.94
N GLN A 385 -0.72 25.31 -12.82
CA GLN A 385 -0.84 26.39 -11.84
C GLN A 385 0.53 26.82 -11.29
N TYR A 386 1.41 25.86 -11.01
CA TYR A 386 2.77 26.14 -10.56
C TYR A 386 3.59 26.90 -11.60
N LYS A 387 3.50 26.48 -12.87
CA LYS A 387 4.19 27.15 -13.98
C LYS A 387 3.66 28.55 -14.22
N ASP A 388 2.35 28.74 -14.17
CA ASP A 388 1.71 30.05 -14.35
C ASP A 388 2.11 31.03 -13.23
N ALA A 389 2.26 30.54 -11.98
CA ALA A 389 2.62 31.36 -10.84
C ALA A 389 4.13 31.65 -10.71
N THR A 390 5.01 30.73 -11.13
CA THR A 390 6.46 30.82 -10.88
C THR A 390 7.32 30.95 -12.15
N GLY A 391 6.72 30.74 -13.32
CA GLY A 391 7.44 30.63 -14.60
C GLY A 391 8.31 29.37 -14.74
N LYS A 392 8.31 28.46 -13.75
CA LYS A 392 9.20 27.29 -13.69
C LYS A 392 8.42 25.98 -13.82
N GLY A 393 9.02 24.98 -14.46
CA GLY A 393 8.47 23.62 -14.49
C GLY A 393 8.56 22.97 -13.11
N PHE A 394 7.43 22.42 -12.62
CA PHE A 394 7.35 21.90 -11.26
C PHE A 394 8.34 20.75 -11.01
N PHE A 395 8.28 19.67 -11.80
CA PHE A 395 9.11 18.48 -11.56
C PHE A 395 10.62 18.76 -11.61
N LYS A 396 11.07 19.67 -12.49
CA LYS A 396 12.47 20.11 -12.52
C LYS A 396 12.87 20.82 -11.23
N THR A 397 11.98 21.64 -10.68
CA THR A 397 12.18 22.34 -9.40
C THR A 397 12.14 21.35 -8.23
N TYR A 398 11.20 20.41 -8.24
CA TYR A 398 11.03 19.40 -7.21
C TYR A 398 12.24 18.44 -7.13
N LEU A 399 12.71 17.94 -8.27
CA LEU A 399 13.94 17.13 -8.35
C LEU A 399 15.16 17.86 -7.76
N LYS A 400 15.28 19.16 -8.01
CA LYS A 400 16.35 19.98 -7.42
C LYS A 400 16.19 20.13 -5.90
N ALA A 401 14.97 20.34 -5.40
CA ALA A 401 14.69 20.42 -3.97
C ALA A 401 15.02 19.12 -3.25
N ILE A 402 14.67 17.96 -3.83
CA ILE A 402 15.02 16.63 -3.30
C ILE A 402 16.55 16.49 -3.21
N LYS A 403 17.28 16.84 -4.28
CA LYS A 403 18.73 16.68 -4.35
C LYS A 403 19.50 17.59 -3.39
N HIS A 404 18.98 18.79 -3.14
CA HIS A 404 19.60 19.78 -2.26
C HIS A 404 18.84 19.94 -0.94
N ASN A 405 18.19 18.86 -0.47
CA ASN A 405 17.41 18.91 0.77
C ASN A 405 18.29 19.28 1.98
N THR A 406 17.76 20.15 2.81
CA THR A 406 18.25 20.43 4.17
C THR A 406 17.31 19.78 5.18
N ARG A 407 17.82 19.44 6.37
CA ARG A 407 16.99 18.80 7.39
C ARG A 407 15.80 19.66 7.79
N THR A 408 14.69 18.99 8.12
CA THR A 408 13.46 19.63 8.59
C THR A 408 13.67 20.41 9.89
N ASP A 409 14.50 19.88 10.79
CA ASP A 409 14.86 20.49 12.08
C ASP A 409 15.95 21.55 12.00
N GLY A 410 16.50 21.82 10.81
CA GLY A 410 17.59 22.77 10.60
C GLY A 410 18.95 22.35 11.20
N LYS A 411 19.07 21.17 11.84
CA LYS A 411 20.33 20.71 12.43
C LYS A 411 21.36 20.43 11.32
N THR A 412 22.61 20.82 11.55
CA THR A 412 23.74 20.56 10.65
C THR A 412 24.58 19.39 11.18
N GLY A 413 25.04 18.49 10.30
CA GLY A 413 25.91 17.37 10.66
C GLY A 413 25.25 15.99 10.60
N ASN A 414 23.93 15.93 10.74
CA ASN A 414 23.14 14.71 10.54
C ASN A 414 22.83 14.49 9.05
N PRO A 415 22.55 13.25 8.61
CA PRO A 415 22.10 12.97 7.26
C PRO A 415 20.89 13.83 6.87
N SER A 416 20.94 14.45 5.70
CA SER A 416 19.85 15.26 5.15
C SER A 416 19.23 14.68 3.88
N SER A 417 19.82 13.64 3.28
CA SER A 417 19.32 13.09 2.02
C SER A 417 17.99 12.38 2.22
N LEU A 418 17.01 12.73 1.38
CA LEU A 418 15.72 12.04 1.25
C LEU A 418 15.79 10.83 0.31
N VAL A 419 16.89 10.68 -0.45
CA VAL A 419 17.00 9.69 -1.53
C VAL A 419 17.39 8.33 -0.98
N LEU A 420 16.63 7.29 -1.33
CA LEU A 420 16.92 5.90 -0.98
C LEU A 420 17.77 5.23 -2.07
N MET A 421 17.34 5.40 -3.32
CA MET A 421 17.97 4.81 -4.51
C MET A 421 17.77 5.77 -5.69
N GLU A 422 18.80 5.91 -6.51
CA GLU A 422 18.74 6.69 -7.75
C GLU A 422 19.58 5.95 -8.81
N ASP A 423 19.03 5.82 -10.01
CA ASP A 423 19.78 5.43 -11.20
C ASP A 423 19.62 6.50 -12.30
N ASP A 424 20.00 6.19 -13.54
CA ASP A 424 19.88 7.15 -14.64
C ASP A 424 18.43 7.48 -15.01
N GLN A 425 17.49 6.57 -14.72
CA GLN A 425 16.09 6.64 -15.13
C GLN A 425 15.19 7.18 -14.03
N VAL A 426 15.36 6.71 -12.79
CA VAL A 426 14.40 6.92 -11.70
C VAL A 426 15.04 7.37 -10.39
N ILE A 427 14.21 7.90 -9.50
CA ILE A 427 14.57 8.25 -8.12
C ILE A 427 13.50 7.72 -7.17
N LEU A 428 13.91 6.94 -6.16
CA LEU A 428 13.10 6.49 -5.03
C LEU A 428 13.51 7.27 -3.79
N PHE A 429 12.57 7.92 -3.11
CA PHE A 429 12.86 8.88 -2.04
C PHE A 429 11.72 8.97 -1.01
N VAL A 430 12.02 9.50 0.16
CA VAL A 430 11.00 9.92 1.14
C VAL A 430 10.51 11.32 0.78
N PRO A 431 9.21 11.55 0.55
CA PRO A 431 8.72 12.90 0.31
C PRO A 431 8.87 13.74 1.58
N LYS A 432 9.26 15.02 1.43
CA LYS A 432 9.43 15.95 2.55
C LYS A 432 8.16 16.08 3.41
N ALA A 433 7.00 16.04 2.76
CA ALA A 433 5.69 15.99 3.39
C ALA A 433 5.02 14.66 3.04
N GLN A 434 4.96 13.78 4.03
CA GLN A 434 4.38 12.44 3.90
C GLN A 434 2.90 12.44 4.27
N ILE A 435 2.06 11.73 3.50
CA ILE A 435 0.64 11.55 3.84
C ILE A 435 0.39 10.37 4.77
N SER A 436 1.37 9.50 4.90
CA SER A 436 1.46 8.55 5.99
C SER A 436 2.88 8.60 6.49
N GLU A 437 3.07 8.50 7.80
CA GLU A 437 4.38 8.16 8.33
C GLU A 437 4.90 6.91 7.58
N TRP A 438 6.14 7.00 7.12
CA TRP A 438 6.82 6.03 6.25
C TRP A 438 6.41 5.99 4.76
N GLU A 439 5.68 6.99 4.23
CA GLU A 439 5.45 7.10 2.79
C GLU A 439 6.78 7.12 2.01
N LEU A 440 6.84 6.37 0.90
CA LEU A 440 7.88 6.47 -0.13
C LEU A 440 7.28 6.94 -1.45
N GLN A 441 8.08 7.64 -2.26
CA GLN A 441 7.70 8.05 -3.61
C GLN A 441 8.77 7.65 -4.63
N LEU A 442 8.31 7.29 -5.83
CA LEU A 442 9.14 6.96 -6.97
C LEU A 442 8.69 7.76 -8.18
N MET A 443 9.62 8.36 -8.91
CA MET A 443 9.33 9.00 -10.19
C MET A 443 10.50 8.88 -11.18
N PRO A 444 10.24 8.96 -12.49
CA PRO A 444 11.26 9.19 -13.50
C PRO A 444 12.00 10.52 -13.26
N LYS A 445 13.29 10.54 -13.61
CA LYS A 445 14.14 11.75 -13.59
C LYS A 445 13.93 12.65 -14.82
N THR A 446 13.40 12.08 -15.89
CA THR A 446 13.01 12.76 -17.12
C THR A 446 11.49 12.82 -17.24
N ALA A 447 10.97 13.64 -18.16
CA ALA A 447 9.55 13.78 -18.39
C ALA A 447 8.94 12.55 -19.09
N CYS A 448 8.82 11.46 -18.34
CA CYS A 448 8.10 10.25 -18.71
C CYS A 448 6.83 10.19 -17.85
N GLY A 449 5.69 10.48 -18.47
CA GLY A 449 4.42 10.66 -17.78
C GLY A 449 3.59 9.39 -17.64
N ASN A 450 3.85 8.36 -18.45
CA ASN A 450 3.07 7.13 -18.47
C ASN A 450 3.86 5.95 -19.05
N ILE A 451 3.27 4.76 -18.99
CA ILE A 451 3.92 3.51 -19.41
C ILE A 451 4.17 3.39 -20.92
N ILE A 452 3.46 4.13 -21.79
CA ILE A 452 3.73 4.14 -23.24
C ILE A 452 4.99 4.99 -23.55
N GLU A 453 5.23 6.03 -22.76
CA GLU A 453 6.42 6.87 -22.82
C GLU A 453 7.67 6.18 -22.25
N ALA A 454 7.49 5.27 -21.29
CA ALA A 454 8.57 4.53 -20.67
C ALA A 454 9.10 3.44 -21.62
N ASP A 455 10.35 3.55 -22.06
CA ASP A 455 11.05 2.49 -22.79
C ASP A 455 11.41 1.30 -21.87
N THR A 456 12.02 0.25 -22.45
CA THR A 456 12.44 -0.93 -21.67
C THR A 456 13.35 -0.59 -20.49
N LYS A 457 14.29 0.36 -20.65
CA LYS A 457 15.22 0.73 -19.57
C LYS A 457 14.49 1.43 -18.43
N MET A 458 13.61 2.37 -18.76
CA MET A 458 12.77 3.07 -17.80
C MET A 458 11.86 2.10 -17.05
N ARG A 459 11.16 1.20 -17.76
CA ARG A 459 10.27 0.19 -17.14
C ARG A 459 11.03 -0.74 -16.18
N ASN A 460 12.19 -1.26 -16.60
CA ASN A 460 13.02 -2.11 -15.72
C ASN A 460 13.46 -1.37 -14.45
N SER A 461 13.80 -0.08 -14.57
CA SER A 461 14.23 0.75 -13.43
C SER A 461 13.07 1.04 -12.49
N LEU A 462 11.88 1.33 -13.03
CA LEU A 462 10.63 1.48 -12.26
C LEU A 462 10.28 0.19 -11.52
N ASP A 463 10.30 -0.96 -12.20
CA ASP A 463 9.91 -2.24 -11.63
C ASP A 463 10.86 -2.64 -10.48
N LYS A 464 12.17 -2.46 -10.67
CA LYS A 464 13.16 -2.67 -9.60
C LYS A 464 12.93 -1.73 -8.42
N ALA A 465 12.68 -0.45 -8.68
CA ALA A 465 12.43 0.52 -7.61
C ALA A 465 11.13 0.25 -6.84
N ILE A 466 10.07 -0.20 -7.52
CA ILE A 466 8.82 -0.66 -6.89
C ILE A 466 9.11 -1.83 -5.94
N LEU A 467 9.84 -2.84 -6.39
CA LEU A 467 10.20 -3.99 -5.56
C LEU A 467 11.03 -3.57 -4.34
N THR A 468 12.05 -2.73 -4.54
CA THR A 468 12.88 -2.19 -3.46
C THR A 468 12.02 -1.44 -2.43
N ALA A 469 11.07 -0.60 -2.86
CA ALA A 469 10.22 0.17 -1.97
C ALA A 469 9.39 -0.72 -1.05
N VAL A 470 8.66 -1.70 -1.61
CA VAL A 470 7.80 -2.59 -0.81
C VAL A 470 8.60 -3.51 0.10
N LYS A 471 9.75 -4.02 -0.35
CA LYS A 471 10.65 -4.84 0.49
C LYS A 471 11.25 -4.04 1.63
N THR A 472 11.63 -2.80 1.37
CA THR A 472 12.16 -1.90 2.41
C THR A 472 11.10 -1.66 3.49
N LEU A 473 9.87 -1.35 3.10
CA LEU A 473 8.76 -1.14 4.03
C LEU A 473 8.45 -2.41 4.84
N GLU A 474 8.36 -3.59 4.21
CA GLU A 474 8.12 -4.83 4.95
C GLU A 474 9.28 -5.18 5.90
N SER A 475 10.53 -4.94 5.49
CA SER A 475 11.69 -5.15 6.35
C SER A 475 11.72 -4.23 7.58
N LEU A 476 11.16 -3.03 7.48
CA LEU A 476 10.90 -2.14 8.62
C LEU A 476 9.65 -2.56 9.43
N GLY A 477 8.96 -3.62 9.00
CA GLY A 477 7.82 -4.22 9.71
C GLY A 477 6.45 -3.72 9.25
N ALA A 478 6.36 -2.95 8.17
CA ALA A 478 5.07 -2.58 7.59
C ALA A 478 4.33 -3.83 7.10
N GLN A 479 3.10 -4.01 7.58
CA GLN A 479 2.25 -5.16 7.22
C GLN A 479 1.25 -4.83 6.12
N PHE A 480 0.90 -3.55 5.98
CA PHE A 480 -0.06 -3.05 4.99
C PHE A 480 0.60 -1.93 4.20
N VAL A 481 0.64 -2.05 2.88
CA VAL A 481 1.13 -0.99 1.98
C VAL A 481 0.17 -0.85 0.81
N THR A 482 -0.38 0.34 0.63
CA THR A 482 -1.13 0.73 -0.58
C THR A 482 -0.19 1.47 -1.52
N SER A 483 -0.13 1.04 -2.77
CA SER A 483 0.66 1.68 -3.82
C SER A 483 -0.25 2.25 -4.90
N ILE A 484 0.01 3.48 -5.34
CA ILE A 484 -0.83 4.21 -6.31
C ILE A 484 0.06 4.80 -7.40
N GLU A 485 -0.34 4.64 -8.66
CA GLU A 485 0.27 5.31 -9.83
C GLU A 485 -0.52 6.57 -10.22
N PHE A 486 0.16 7.70 -10.33
CA PHE A 486 -0.36 8.95 -10.89
C PHE A 486 0.21 9.15 -12.30
N SER A 487 -0.53 8.69 -13.31
CA SER A 487 -0.11 8.65 -14.71
C SER A 487 -0.68 9.80 -15.56
N LYS A 488 0.13 10.29 -16.50
CA LYS A 488 -0.27 11.25 -17.53
C LYS A 488 -1.10 10.56 -18.60
N ARG A 489 -2.21 11.16 -19.01
CA ARG A 489 -2.99 10.68 -20.16
C ARG A 489 -2.12 10.53 -21.42
N PHE A 490 -2.34 9.45 -22.17
CA PHE A 490 -1.54 9.03 -23.33
C PHE A 490 -1.56 10.03 -24.49
N ASP A 491 -2.64 10.78 -24.65
CA ASP A 491 -2.81 11.79 -25.70
C ASP A 491 -2.47 13.22 -25.24
N SER A 492 -2.08 13.39 -23.97
CA SER A 492 -1.74 14.68 -23.39
C SER A 492 -0.53 15.31 -24.08
N LYS A 493 -0.65 16.58 -24.46
CA LYS A 493 0.44 17.37 -25.06
C LYS A 493 1.35 18.02 -24.00
N ILE A 494 1.19 17.66 -22.74
CA ILE A 494 2.03 18.16 -21.66
C ILE A 494 3.34 17.38 -21.65
N HIS A 495 4.44 18.13 -21.71
CA HIS A 495 5.79 17.60 -21.88
C HIS A 495 6.63 17.62 -20.60
N ASP A 496 6.10 18.10 -19.48
CA ASP A 496 6.82 18.23 -18.20
C ASP A 496 6.17 17.46 -17.04
N GLN A 497 5.09 16.70 -17.27
CA GLN A 497 4.53 15.80 -16.27
C GLN A 497 5.32 14.49 -16.21
N HIS A 498 5.75 14.11 -15.01
CA HIS A 498 6.34 12.81 -14.73
C HIS A 498 5.27 11.90 -14.12
N MET A 499 5.36 10.59 -14.35
CA MET A 499 4.60 9.60 -13.59
C MET A 499 5.11 9.58 -12.15
N LEU A 500 4.20 9.46 -11.18
CA LEU A 500 4.56 9.37 -9.76
C LEU A 500 3.94 8.10 -9.17
N TYR A 501 4.73 7.31 -8.45
CA TYR A 501 4.23 6.24 -7.60
C TYR A 501 4.36 6.67 -6.14
N SER A 502 3.34 6.37 -5.34
CA SER A 502 3.35 6.57 -3.89
C SER A 502 3.08 5.24 -3.21
N PHE A 503 3.92 4.90 -2.23
CA PHE A 503 3.82 3.71 -1.39
C PHE A 503 3.47 4.15 0.03
N ILE A 504 2.26 3.81 0.47
CA ILE A 504 1.63 4.38 1.65
C ILE A 504 1.39 3.23 2.64
N PRO A 505 2.26 3.05 3.64
CA PRO A 505 2.05 2.03 4.66
C PRO A 505 0.94 2.45 5.62
N ARG A 506 0.20 1.49 6.19
CA ARG A 506 -0.70 1.76 7.33
C ARG A 506 -0.05 1.29 8.62
N LEU A 507 0.44 2.23 9.43
CA LEU A 507 1.11 1.91 10.69
C LEU A 507 0.10 1.61 11.81
N PRO A 508 0.44 0.76 12.81
CA PRO A 508 -0.49 0.35 13.86
C PRO A 508 -1.08 1.49 14.71
N TYR A 509 -0.34 2.58 14.86
CA TYR A 509 -0.68 3.74 15.70
C TYR A 509 -1.07 4.97 14.87
N ALA A 510 -1.16 4.86 13.54
CA ALA A 510 -1.51 5.98 12.70
C ALA A 510 -2.94 6.46 13.01
N PRO A 511 -3.15 7.78 13.24
CA PRO A 511 -4.47 8.33 13.45
C PRO A 511 -5.29 8.20 12.15
N ASP A 512 -6.45 7.57 12.25
CA ASP A 512 -7.38 7.32 11.14
C ASP A 512 -8.38 8.49 10.99
N THR A 513 -9.20 8.47 9.94
CA THR A 513 -10.45 9.17 9.64
C THR A 513 -10.51 10.67 9.95
N PHE A 514 -10.29 11.11 11.19
CA PHE A 514 -10.29 12.53 11.57
C PHE A 514 -9.17 13.32 10.89
N SER A 515 -7.92 12.88 11.02
CA SER A 515 -6.74 13.49 10.37
C SER A 515 -6.85 13.41 8.85
N GLU A 516 -7.22 12.23 8.34
CA GLU A 516 -7.31 11.95 6.91
C GLU A 516 -8.38 12.80 6.22
N ALA A 517 -9.57 12.94 6.82
CA ALA A 517 -10.67 13.75 6.28
C ALA A 517 -10.33 15.26 6.23
N GLN A 518 -9.39 15.71 7.06
CA GLN A 518 -8.89 17.09 7.05
C GLN A 518 -7.69 17.30 6.12
N LEU A 519 -7.16 16.22 5.52
CA LEU A 519 -5.88 16.24 4.82
C LEU A 519 -4.73 16.77 5.70
N ARG A 520 -4.79 16.47 7.02
CA ARG A 520 -3.78 16.84 8.02
C ARG A 520 -3.11 15.57 8.54
N TRP A 521 -1.92 15.32 8.02
CA TRP A 521 -1.16 14.10 8.32
C TRP A 521 -0.22 14.33 9.49
N ILE A 522 -0.01 13.32 10.31
CA ILE A 522 0.87 13.38 11.48
C ILE A 522 1.99 12.38 11.26
N SER A 523 3.24 12.79 11.51
CA SER A 523 4.40 11.90 11.46
C SER A 523 5.20 12.00 12.76
N GLY A 524 5.57 10.85 13.32
CA GLY A 524 6.41 10.72 14.50
C GLY A 524 7.91 10.80 14.25
N CYS A 525 8.35 10.94 12.99
CA CYS A 525 9.76 11.08 12.64
C CYS A 525 9.99 12.13 11.55
N TYR A 526 11.22 12.67 11.48
CA TYR A 526 11.64 13.49 10.35
C TYR A 526 11.85 12.61 9.10
N PRO A 527 11.51 13.11 7.90
CA PRO A 527 11.64 12.34 6.67
C PRO A 527 13.09 11.96 6.35
N GLU A 528 14.06 12.77 6.80
CA GLU A 528 15.49 12.47 6.66
C GLU A 528 15.96 11.26 7.45
N ASP A 529 15.44 11.09 8.67
CA ASP A 529 15.81 10.00 9.56
C ASP A 529 15.12 8.70 9.14
N PHE A 530 13.87 8.77 8.67
CA PHE A 530 13.23 7.65 7.98
C PHE A 530 13.99 7.25 6.71
N ALA A 531 14.41 8.21 5.88
CA ALA A 531 15.23 7.92 4.70
C ALA A 531 16.55 7.22 5.07
N HIS A 532 17.16 7.59 6.19
CA HIS A 532 18.34 6.93 6.72
C HIS A 532 18.04 5.47 7.12
N ALA A 533 16.97 5.23 7.88
CA ALA A 533 16.54 3.89 8.26
C ALA A 533 16.28 3.00 7.03
N CYS A 534 15.56 3.52 6.03
CA CYS A 534 15.34 2.81 4.76
C CYS A 534 16.65 2.43 4.06
N ARG A 535 17.63 3.33 3.98
CA ARG A 535 18.94 3.02 3.37
C ARG A 535 19.69 1.94 4.13
N MET A 536 19.60 1.92 5.47
CA MET A 536 20.19 0.87 6.29
C MET A 536 19.54 -0.48 6.01
N THR A 537 18.23 -0.51 5.82
CA THR A 537 17.50 -1.72 5.41
C THR A 537 17.88 -2.19 4.02
N ILE A 538 17.96 -1.30 3.03
CA ILE A 538 18.28 -1.65 1.63
C ILE A 538 19.64 -2.33 1.50
N LYS A 539 20.63 -1.94 2.32
CA LYS A 539 21.95 -2.61 2.33
C LYS A 539 21.90 -4.08 2.75
N ASN A 540 20.82 -4.49 3.41
CA ASN A 540 20.61 -5.84 3.94
C ASN A 540 19.54 -6.63 3.15
N LEU A 541 18.97 -6.04 2.09
CA LEU A 541 18.09 -6.73 1.13
C LEU A 541 18.93 -7.49 0.10
#